data_AF-A0A5M9JJ99-F1
#
_entry.id   AF-A0A5M9JJ99-F1
#
_cell.length_a   1.000
_cell.length_b   1.000
_cell.length_c   1.000
_cell.angle_alpha   90.00
_cell.angle_beta   90.00
_cell.angle_gamma   90.00
#
_symmetry.space_group_name_H-M   'P 1'
#
loop_
_entity.id
_entity.type
_entity.pdbx_description
1 polymer ?
#
loop_
_entity_poly.entity_id
_entity_poly.type
_entity_poly.pdbx_seq_one_letter_code
_entity_poly.pdbx_strand_id
1 'polypeptide(L)'
;MLSHLYPRPEGVHAIPAELLDLRPDSEIDYDLLHPKPISTDKNIWFFWHSGFLHMHHYTQRNIRAWHRRFSKHGWTIRVLDRQPSSPLNVANFLNITDLSTFPRAFVDGTIGGDYGPQHTSDLVRFPLLLRYGGVYADVGMMQIGDLDRMWRETIDNDASPFEILSYNAGTIEERCLTNYFLASKQNNPMVERWHKLLLALWNADGGKTSTEGMHSSPLLKGVKLMGGSFTIEEDGRIISAEECSKLLTDYIIQGQAMTMVMGLIDEKDNWDGPKYSAEHVYAIEYMEGSQLINELTAWDGRKAFDLMSLSIPRSGEVESTQQMEARKIVEACLKRSFGFKLAHGLILRVFGETLGSLWRNNDGSDVVPGTYADWLRYGMIHWTQDELPSRMDFQILEPIKRGSLLEHDAEFISIDV
;
A
#
# COMPACT_ATOMS: atom_id res chain seq x y z
N MET A 1 -31.81 -5.48 3.35
CA MET A 1 -32.35 -5.17 2.01
C MET A 1 -31.75 -3.86 1.49
N LEU A 2 -30.46 -3.88 1.09
CA LEU A 2 -29.78 -2.75 0.45
C LEU A 2 -29.45 -3.02 -1.03
N SER A 3 -29.63 -4.26 -1.50
CA SER A 3 -29.26 -4.69 -2.86
C SER A 3 -30.04 -4.02 -3.99
N HIS A 4 -31.14 -3.32 -3.69
CA HIS A 4 -31.92 -2.58 -4.67
C HIS A 4 -31.53 -1.10 -4.76
N LEU A 5 -30.65 -0.61 -3.87
CA LEU A 5 -30.30 0.82 -3.83
C LEU A 5 -29.21 1.18 -4.86
N TYR A 6 -28.34 0.23 -5.17
CA TYR A 6 -27.13 0.49 -5.94
C TYR A 6 -27.13 -0.23 -7.28
N PRO A 7 -27.04 0.48 -8.41
CA PRO A 7 -26.89 -0.17 -9.71
C PRO A 7 -25.52 -0.85 -9.75
N ARG A 8 -25.48 -2.09 -10.23
CA ARG A 8 -24.21 -2.80 -10.45
C ARG A 8 -23.59 -2.32 -11.76
N PRO A 9 -22.33 -1.83 -11.77
CA PRO A 9 -21.65 -1.46 -13.01
C PRO A 9 -21.51 -2.65 -13.98
N GLU A 10 -21.31 -2.37 -15.27
CA GLU A 10 -20.90 -3.40 -16.23
C GLU A 10 -19.44 -3.84 -16.00
N GLY A 11 -19.12 -5.11 -16.28
CA GLY A 11 -17.78 -5.67 -16.07
C GLY A 11 -17.49 -6.09 -14.63
N VAL A 12 -18.53 -6.09 -13.77
CA VAL A 12 -18.47 -6.69 -12.43
C VAL A 12 -19.65 -7.63 -12.22
N HIS A 13 -19.45 -8.69 -11.45
CA HIS A 13 -20.50 -9.62 -11.03
C HIS A 13 -20.64 -9.65 -9.51
N ALA A 14 -21.77 -10.19 -9.05
CA ALA A 14 -22.01 -10.34 -7.62
C ALA A 14 -21.21 -11.51 -7.05
N ILE A 15 -20.55 -11.28 -5.92
CA ILE A 15 -19.91 -12.33 -5.14
C ILE A 15 -21.02 -13.10 -4.40
N PRO A 16 -21.09 -14.43 -4.51
CA PRO A 16 -22.05 -15.25 -3.75
C PRO A 16 -21.94 -14.99 -2.24
N ALA A 17 -23.08 -14.86 -1.56
CA ALA A 17 -23.13 -14.50 -0.14
C ALA A 17 -22.46 -15.54 0.78
N GLU A 18 -22.44 -16.80 0.36
CA GLU A 18 -21.75 -17.89 1.04
C GLU A 18 -20.23 -17.70 1.06
N LEU A 19 -19.66 -16.94 0.11
CA LEU A 19 -18.24 -16.59 0.04
C LEU A 19 -17.89 -15.31 0.82
N LEU A 20 -18.89 -14.56 1.29
CA LEU A 20 -18.70 -13.34 2.08
C LEU A 20 -19.00 -13.58 3.56
N ASP A 21 -18.21 -12.99 4.45
CA ASP A 21 -18.56 -12.92 5.87
C ASP A 21 -19.48 -11.71 6.12
N LEU A 22 -20.79 -11.97 6.19
CA LEU A 22 -21.82 -10.96 6.37
C LEU A 22 -22.31 -10.84 7.83
N ARG A 23 -21.57 -11.39 8.79
CA ARG A 23 -21.89 -11.27 10.23
C ARG A 23 -21.81 -9.81 10.70
N PRO A 24 -22.43 -9.45 11.84
CA PRO A 24 -22.32 -8.12 12.42
C PRO A 24 -20.87 -7.69 12.67
N ASP A 25 -20.60 -6.38 12.61
CA ASP A 25 -19.27 -5.80 12.83
C ASP A 25 -18.64 -6.25 14.16
N SER A 26 -19.43 -6.42 15.23
CA SER A 26 -18.92 -6.88 16.53
C SER A 26 -18.31 -8.28 16.51
N GLU A 27 -18.83 -9.17 15.66
CA GLU A 27 -18.27 -10.53 15.51
C GLU A 27 -17.00 -10.50 14.67
N ILE A 28 -16.95 -9.64 13.65
CA ILE A 28 -15.73 -9.43 12.85
C ILE A 28 -14.63 -8.79 13.69
N ASP A 29 -14.97 -7.76 14.47
CA ASP A 29 -14.04 -7.10 15.38
C ASP A 29 -13.48 -8.09 16.41
N TYR A 30 -14.32 -9.02 16.89
CA TYR A 30 -13.85 -10.09 17.76
C TYR A 30 -12.78 -10.95 17.09
N ASP A 31 -13.00 -11.39 15.84
CA ASP A 31 -12.02 -12.19 15.10
C ASP A 31 -10.75 -11.40 14.77
N LEU A 32 -10.87 -10.10 14.45
CA LEU A 32 -9.72 -9.21 14.21
C LEU A 32 -8.85 -9.02 15.45
N LEU A 33 -9.46 -9.01 16.65
CA LEU A 33 -8.76 -8.91 17.93
C LEU A 33 -8.23 -10.26 18.44
N HIS A 34 -8.77 -11.38 17.93
CA HIS A 34 -8.41 -12.74 18.33
C HIS A 34 -8.11 -13.61 17.09
N PRO A 35 -7.14 -13.23 16.26
CA PRO A 35 -6.91 -13.94 15.01
C PRO A 35 -6.42 -15.36 15.28
N LYS A 36 -6.79 -16.28 14.40
CA LYS A 36 -6.35 -17.68 14.46
C LYS A 36 -4.82 -17.78 14.43
N PRO A 37 -4.22 -18.83 15.02
CA PRO A 37 -2.80 -19.11 14.86
C PRO A 37 -2.37 -19.17 13.38
N ILE A 38 -1.14 -18.75 13.10
CA ILE A 38 -0.60 -18.78 11.74
C ILE A 38 -0.35 -20.25 11.34
N SER A 39 -0.89 -20.65 10.20
CA SER A 39 -0.79 -22.02 9.67
C SER A 39 -0.55 -22.10 8.16
N THR A 40 -0.66 -20.98 7.46
CA THR A 40 -0.46 -20.86 5.99
C THR A 40 0.09 -19.47 5.67
N ASP A 41 0.51 -19.26 4.43
CA ASP A 41 0.95 -17.95 3.91
C ASP A 41 -0.21 -16.97 3.72
N LYS A 42 -1.48 -17.40 3.79
CA LYS A 42 -2.66 -16.53 3.63
C LYS A 42 -2.92 -15.65 4.86
N ASN A 43 -1.99 -14.73 5.13
CA ASN A 43 -2.13 -13.69 6.13
C ASN A 43 -2.17 -12.32 5.43
N ILE A 44 -3.07 -11.45 5.88
CA ILE A 44 -3.11 -10.04 5.46
C ILE A 44 -2.71 -9.20 6.66
N TRP A 45 -1.55 -8.59 6.56
CA TRP A 45 -0.89 -7.83 7.60
C TRP A 45 -1.17 -6.34 7.43
N PHE A 46 -1.61 -5.72 8.51
CA PHE A 46 -1.74 -4.28 8.68
C PHE A 46 -1.00 -3.86 9.94
N PHE A 47 -0.66 -2.58 10.03
CA PHE A 47 -0.07 -2.03 11.24
C PHE A 47 -0.77 -0.74 11.65
N TRP A 48 -1.05 -0.62 12.94
CA TRP A 48 -1.46 0.61 13.58
C TRP A 48 -0.86 0.65 14.98
N HIS A 49 0.05 1.59 15.25
CA HIS A 49 0.86 1.62 16.47
C HIS A 49 0.07 1.49 17.78
N SER A 50 -1.17 1.99 17.82
CA SER A 50 -2.09 1.95 18.97
C SER A 50 -3.14 0.83 18.91
N GLY A 51 -3.14 -0.01 17.86
CA GLY A 51 -4.05 -1.14 17.70
C GLY A 51 -5.39 -0.80 17.05
N PHE A 52 -6.09 -1.84 16.60
CA PHE A 52 -7.31 -1.75 15.79
C PHE A 52 -8.41 -0.86 16.40
N LEU A 53 -8.64 -0.96 17.71
CA LEU A 53 -9.68 -0.19 18.40
C LEU A 53 -9.42 1.33 18.42
N HIS A 54 -8.17 1.76 18.22
CA HIS A 54 -7.77 3.16 18.21
C HIS A 54 -7.55 3.71 16.78
N MET A 55 -7.92 2.94 15.77
CA MET A 55 -7.95 3.40 14.38
C MET A 55 -9.10 4.38 14.15
N HIS A 56 -8.97 5.24 13.14
CA HIS A 56 -10.11 6.01 12.65
C HIS A 56 -11.21 5.07 12.15
N HIS A 57 -12.49 5.41 12.36
CA HIS A 57 -13.56 4.47 12.04
C HIS A 57 -13.61 4.11 10.54
N TYR A 58 -13.27 5.05 9.63
CA TYR A 58 -13.22 4.73 8.18
C TYR A 58 -12.10 3.72 7.84
N THR A 59 -10.98 3.71 8.58
CA THR A 59 -9.95 2.68 8.38
C THR A 59 -10.35 1.37 9.04
N GLN A 60 -11.07 1.37 10.17
CA GLN A 60 -11.69 0.15 10.70
C GLN A 60 -12.65 -0.47 9.67
N ARG A 61 -13.46 0.35 9.00
CA ARG A 61 -14.33 -0.07 7.89
C ARG A 61 -13.53 -0.69 6.73
N ASN A 62 -12.36 -0.14 6.38
CA ASN A 62 -11.47 -0.76 5.41
C ASN A 62 -11.08 -2.19 5.85
N ILE A 63 -10.55 -2.35 7.06
CA ILE A 63 -10.11 -3.65 7.60
C ILE A 63 -11.27 -4.65 7.66
N ARG A 64 -12.45 -4.21 8.09
CA ARG A 64 -13.65 -5.05 8.06
C ARG A 64 -13.97 -5.48 6.64
N ALA A 65 -13.90 -4.60 5.64
CA ALA A 65 -14.12 -4.97 4.24
C ALA A 65 -13.13 -6.06 3.76
N TRP A 66 -11.84 -5.96 4.10
CA TRP A 66 -10.87 -7.03 3.86
C TRP A 66 -11.30 -8.35 4.51
N HIS A 67 -11.70 -8.33 5.78
CA HIS A 67 -12.17 -9.52 6.49
C HIS A 67 -13.41 -10.13 5.82
N ARG A 68 -14.42 -9.30 5.53
CA ARG A 68 -15.68 -9.71 4.91
C ARG A 68 -15.46 -10.43 3.58
N ARG A 69 -14.48 -9.98 2.80
CA ARG A 69 -14.17 -10.57 1.51
C ARG A 69 -13.34 -11.83 1.57
N PHE A 70 -12.35 -11.89 2.45
CA PHE A 70 -11.28 -12.88 2.29
C PHE A 70 -11.23 -13.92 3.40
N SER A 71 -11.89 -13.70 4.55
CA SER A 71 -11.84 -14.65 5.68
C SER A 71 -12.37 -16.04 5.32
N LYS A 72 -13.46 -16.11 4.54
CA LYS A 72 -14.03 -17.36 4.05
C LYS A 72 -13.20 -18.04 2.97
N HIS A 73 -12.25 -17.33 2.37
CA HIS A 73 -11.26 -17.85 1.43
C HIS A 73 -9.98 -18.35 2.11
N GLY A 74 -9.98 -18.39 3.45
CA GLY A 74 -8.87 -18.88 4.26
C GLY A 74 -7.88 -17.80 4.70
N TRP A 75 -8.10 -16.53 4.33
CA TRP A 75 -7.22 -15.44 4.75
C TRP A 75 -7.45 -15.06 6.20
N THR A 76 -6.36 -14.86 6.96
CA THR A 76 -6.44 -14.28 8.30
C THR A 76 -5.98 -12.83 8.26
N ILE A 77 -6.86 -11.92 8.68
CA ILE A 77 -6.57 -10.49 8.73
C ILE A 77 -5.97 -10.16 10.10
N ARG A 78 -4.83 -9.45 10.12
CA ARG A 78 -4.08 -9.16 11.34
C ARG A 78 -3.68 -7.68 11.36
N VAL A 79 -4.12 -6.95 12.37
CA VAL A 79 -3.74 -5.55 12.58
C VAL A 79 -2.76 -5.49 13.74
N LEU A 80 -1.45 -5.52 13.44
CA LEU A 80 -0.42 -5.48 14.47
C LEU A 80 -0.28 -4.09 15.08
N ASP A 81 0.26 -4.05 16.30
CA ASP A 81 0.51 -2.83 17.06
C ASP A 81 1.79 -2.88 17.90
N ARG A 82 2.02 -1.85 18.71
CA ARG A 82 3.13 -1.77 19.66
C ARG A 82 2.66 -1.66 21.12
N GLN A 83 1.41 -2.02 21.40
CA GLN A 83 0.82 -1.93 22.73
C GLN A 83 1.30 -3.10 23.60
N PRO A 84 1.97 -2.87 24.75
CA PRO A 84 2.66 -3.94 25.51
C PRO A 84 1.82 -5.16 25.87
N SER A 85 0.52 -4.97 26.16
CA SER A 85 -0.40 -6.05 26.55
C SER A 85 -1.23 -6.61 25.39
N SER A 86 -1.05 -6.09 24.17
CA SER A 86 -1.84 -6.52 23.02
C SER A 86 -1.38 -7.91 22.55
N PRO A 87 -2.32 -8.85 22.30
CA PRO A 87 -1.98 -10.10 21.62
C PRO A 87 -1.49 -9.86 20.18
N LEU A 88 -1.82 -8.69 19.60
CA LEU A 88 -1.41 -8.25 18.28
C LEU A 88 -0.12 -7.42 18.29
N ASN A 89 0.55 -7.30 19.44
CA ASN A 89 1.85 -6.63 19.49
C ASN A 89 2.84 -7.34 18.56
N VAL A 90 3.58 -6.57 17.76
CA VAL A 90 4.63 -7.09 16.84
C VAL A 90 5.61 -8.04 17.53
N ALA A 91 5.89 -7.84 18.82
CA ALA A 91 6.75 -8.72 19.64
C ALA A 91 6.29 -10.19 19.70
N ASN A 92 5.00 -10.45 19.51
CA ASN A 92 4.46 -11.81 19.52
C ASN A 92 4.69 -12.54 18.18
N PHE A 93 5.11 -11.81 17.14
CA PHE A 93 5.27 -12.34 15.78
C PHE A 93 6.73 -12.31 15.33
N LEU A 94 7.49 -11.31 15.78
CA LEU A 94 8.87 -11.05 15.37
C LEU A 94 9.74 -10.81 16.60
N ASN A 95 11.02 -11.17 16.51
CA ASN A 95 11.99 -10.86 17.56
C ASN A 95 12.36 -9.38 17.50
N ILE A 96 11.62 -8.54 18.23
CA ILE A 96 11.78 -7.08 18.17
C ILE A 96 13.05 -6.55 18.86
N THR A 97 13.86 -7.41 19.46
CA THR A 97 15.16 -7.04 20.05
C THR A 97 16.35 -7.44 19.18
N ASP A 98 16.11 -8.14 18.07
CA ASP A 98 17.16 -8.59 17.16
C ASP A 98 17.58 -7.47 16.19
N LEU A 99 18.82 -7.00 16.35
CA LEU A 99 19.41 -5.96 15.51
C LEU A 99 19.69 -6.39 14.06
N SER A 100 19.59 -7.70 13.76
CA SER A 100 19.61 -8.18 12.38
C SER A 100 18.23 -8.13 11.70
N THR A 101 17.16 -7.97 12.48
CA THR A 101 15.79 -7.80 11.98
C THR A 101 15.34 -6.34 12.02
N PHE A 102 15.71 -5.60 13.07
CA PHE A 102 15.25 -4.22 13.30
C PHE A 102 16.41 -3.27 13.61
N PRO A 103 16.35 -2.01 13.16
CA PRO A 103 17.37 -1.03 13.53
C PRO A 103 17.26 -0.68 15.01
N ARG A 104 18.37 -0.17 15.57
CA ARG A 104 18.42 0.20 17.00
C ARG A 104 17.30 1.16 17.42
N ALA A 105 16.94 2.12 16.58
CA ALA A 105 15.84 3.04 16.86
C ALA A 105 14.48 2.34 17.05
N PHE A 106 14.23 1.24 16.34
CA PHE A 106 13.02 0.45 16.54
C PHE A 106 13.05 -0.33 17.87
N VAL A 107 14.20 -0.93 18.19
CA VAL A 107 14.41 -1.69 19.43
C VAL A 107 14.22 -0.77 20.65
N ASP A 108 14.87 0.39 20.61
CA ASP A 108 14.88 1.36 21.73
C ASP A 108 13.61 2.22 21.78
N GLY A 109 12.73 2.14 20.76
CA GLY A 109 11.51 2.94 20.68
C GLY A 109 11.77 4.43 20.44
N THR A 110 12.85 4.76 19.73
CA THR A 110 13.31 6.13 19.50
C THR A 110 13.12 6.60 18.06
N ILE A 111 12.33 5.89 17.24
CA ILE A 111 11.94 6.38 15.91
C ILE A 111 11.13 7.66 16.09
N GLY A 112 11.70 8.78 15.63
CA GLY A 112 11.16 10.13 15.80
C GLY A 112 10.59 10.74 14.52
N GLY A 113 10.33 12.05 14.60
CA GLY A 113 9.74 12.85 13.53
C GLY A 113 8.21 12.73 13.45
N ASP A 114 7.59 13.60 12.66
CA ASP A 114 6.13 13.69 12.49
C ASP A 114 5.48 12.42 11.92
N TYR A 115 6.30 11.56 11.31
CA TYR A 115 5.90 10.31 10.65
C TYR A 115 6.46 9.05 11.32
N GLY A 116 6.89 9.14 12.59
CA GLY A 116 7.45 8.01 13.34
C GLY A 116 6.57 6.74 13.31
N PRO A 117 5.23 6.82 13.48
CA PRO A 117 4.36 5.65 13.35
C PRO A 117 4.36 5.01 11.96
N GLN A 118 4.44 5.81 10.89
CA GLN A 118 4.50 5.34 9.50
C GLN A 118 5.84 4.65 9.24
N HIS A 119 6.96 5.25 9.66
CA HIS A 119 8.28 4.62 9.53
C HIS A 119 8.40 3.34 10.37
N THR A 120 7.72 3.29 11.53
CA THR A 120 7.61 2.04 12.31
C THR A 120 6.86 0.97 11.52
N SER A 121 5.78 1.34 10.82
CA SER A 121 5.02 0.47 9.91
C SER A 121 5.92 -0.12 8.82
N ASP A 122 6.76 0.73 8.20
CA ASP A 122 7.69 0.34 7.13
C ASP A 122 8.68 -0.72 7.62
N LEU A 123 9.26 -0.53 8.81
CA LEU A 123 10.22 -1.45 9.40
C LEU A 123 9.62 -2.82 9.78
N VAL A 124 8.31 -2.91 9.95
CA VAL A 124 7.61 -4.17 10.27
C VAL A 124 7.25 -4.97 9.01
N ARG A 125 7.08 -4.29 7.87
CA ARG A 125 6.55 -4.86 6.62
C ARG A 125 7.37 -6.03 6.08
N PHE A 126 8.65 -5.82 5.79
CA PHE A 126 9.50 -6.87 5.22
C PHE A 126 9.75 -8.04 6.17
N PRO A 127 10.04 -7.83 7.47
CA PRO A 127 10.17 -8.94 8.41
C PRO A 127 8.93 -9.86 8.48
N LEU A 128 7.71 -9.30 8.41
CA LEU A 128 6.49 -10.10 8.36
C LEU A 128 6.40 -10.93 7.07
N LEU A 129 6.63 -10.30 5.92
CA LEU A 129 6.60 -10.98 4.62
C LEU A 129 7.67 -12.06 4.52
N LEU A 130 8.89 -11.81 5.02
CA LEU A 130 9.96 -12.80 5.03
C LEU A 130 9.61 -14.01 5.89
N ARG A 131 9.05 -13.78 7.07
CA ARG A 131 8.79 -14.86 8.03
C ARG A 131 7.53 -15.66 7.73
N TYR A 132 6.49 -15.02 7.19
CA TYR A 132 5.16 -15.61 7.10
C TYR A 132 4.51 -15.48 5.71
N GLY A 133 5.14 -14.80 4.77
CA GLY A 133 4.54 -14.48 3.48
C GLY A 133 3.23 -13.70 3.61
N GLY A 134 2.41 -13.83 2.57
CA GLY A 134 1.09 -13.24 2.49
C GLY A 134 1.12 -11.85 1.89
N VAL A 135 0.24 -10.99 2.40
CA VAL A 135 0.05 -9.62 1.92
C VAL A 135 0.30 -8.66 3.07
N TYR A 136 1.11 -7.64 2.84
CA TYR A 136 1.09 -6.46 3.67
C TYR A 136 0.33 -5.35 2.95
N ALA A 137 -0.57 -4.68 3.67
CA ALA A 137 -1.22 -3.47 3.18
C ALA A 137 -1.30 -2.39 4.26
N ASP A 138 -1.26 -1.14 3.84
CA ASP A 138 -1.55 -0.03 4.74
C ASP A 138 -3.04 0.00 5.11
N VAL A 139 -3.37 0.45 6.32
CA VAL A 139 -4.78 0.53 6.78
C VAL A 139 -5.65 1.50 5.95
N GLY A 140 -5.02 2.43 5.24
CA GLY A 140 -5.68 3.33 4.29
C GLY A 140 -5.98 2.70 2.93
N MET A 141 -5.63 1.42 2.71
CA MET A 141 -5.88 0.71 1.46
C MET A 141 -7.30 0.13 1.43
N MET A 142 -8.11 0.63 0.50
CA MET A 142 -9.43 0.12 0.18
C MET A 142 -9.30 -0.97 -0.89
N GLN A 143 -9.51 -2.24 -0.54
CA GLN A 143 -9.47 -3.32 -1.52
C GLN A 143 -10.75 -3.37 -2.36
N ILE A 144 -10.61 -3.37 -3.68
CA ILE A 144 -11.75 -3.42 -4.63
C ILE A 144 -11.73 -4.71 -5.44
N GLY A 145 -10.56 -5.16 -5.91
CA GLY A 145 -10.41 -6.36 -6.73
C GLY A 145 -10.32 -7.65 -5.92
N ASP A 146 -10.43 -8.79 -6.60
CA ASP A 146 -10.32 -10.11 -6.00
C ASP A 146 -8.87 -10.48 -5.67
N LEU A 147 -8.44 -10.19 -4.44
CA LEU A 147 -7.10 -10.58 -3.96
C LEU A 147 -6.92 -12.11 -3.95
N ASP A 148 -7.95 -12.87 -3.61
CA ASP A 148 -7.82 -14.32 -3.46
C ASP A 148 -7.62 -14.99 -4.82
N ARG A 149 -8.33 -14.53 -5.85
CA ARG A 149 -8.08 -14.93 -7.24
C ARG A 149 -6.70 -14.48 -7.70
N MET A 150 -6.34 -13.20 -7.49
CA MET A 150 -5.01 -12.69 -7.86
C MET A 150 -3.89 -13.52 -7.25
N TRP A 151 -3.95 -13.80 -5.95
CA TRP A 151 -2.97 -14.62 -5.24
C TRP A 151 -2.86 -16.03 -5.81
N ARG A 152 -3.99 -16.72 -6.04
CA ARG A 152 -4.01 -18.08 -6.60
C ARG A 152 -3.55 -18.17 -8.04
N GLU A 153 -3.69 -17.11 -8.84
CA GLU A 153 -3.26 -17.13 -10.24
C GLU A 153 -1.79 -16.68 -10.38
N THR A 154 -1.27 -15.96 -9.39
CA THR A 154 0.10 -15.43 -9.35
C THR A 154 0.95 -16.13 -8.29
N ILE A 155 1.01 -15.56 -7.08
CA ILE A 155 1.97 -15.93 -6.03
C ILE A 155 1.86 -17.38 -5.55
N ASP A 156 0.65 -17.94 -5.51
CA ASP A 156 0.37 -19.29 -4.99
C ASP A 156 0.07 -20.29 -6.11
N ASN A 157 0.75 -20.11 -7.24
CA ASN A 157 0.67 -20.99 -8.39
C ASN A 157 2.07 -21.36 -8.86
N ASP A 158 2.45 -22.62 -8.71
CA ASP A 158 3.77 -23.11 -9.11
C ASP A 158 4.02 -23.04 -10.63
N ALA A 159 2.97 -22.88 -11.45
CA ALA A 159 3.10 -22.64 -12.88
C ALA A 159 3.24 -21.14 -13.22
N SER A 160 3.03 -20.25 -12.27
CA SER A 160 3.19 -18.81 -12.44
C SER A 160 4.62 -18.41 -12.10
N PRO A 161 5.26 -17.54 -12.91
CA PRO A 161 6.61 -17.07 -12.60
C PRO A 161 6.62 -15.99 -11.50
N PHE A 162 5.47 -15.47 -11.09
CA PHE A 162 5.42 -14.28 -10.25
C PHE A 162 5.57 -14.60 -8.77
N GLU A 163 6.50 -13.90 -8.12
CA GLU A 163 6.81 -14.08 -6.69
C GLU A 163 6.52 -12.82 -5.86
N ILE A 164 6.32 -11.68 -6.52
CA ILE A 164 6.01 -10.39 -5.90
C ILE A 164 4.80 -9.78 -6.59
N LEU A 165 3.85 -9.24 -5.83
CA LEU A 165 2.72 -8.45 -6.33
C LEU A 165 2.73 -7.08 -5.66
N SER A 166 2.65 -6.02 -6.46
CA SER A 166 2.55 -4.64 -5.99
C SER A 166 2.01 -3.70 -7.08
N TYR A 167 1.83 -2.43 -6.76
CA TYR A 167 1.60 -1.38 -7.76
C TYR A 167 2.94 -0.77 -8.20
N ASN A 168 3.05 -0.29 -9.43
CA ASN A 168 4.22 0.43 -9.93
C ASN A 168 3.85 1.85 -10.33
N ALA A 169 4.46 2.83 -9.65
CA ALA A 169 4.25 4.26 -9.87
C ALA A 169 5.14 4.86 -10.99
N GLY A 170 5.97 4.04 -11.64
CA GLY A 170 6.73 4.44 -12.83
C GLY A 170 6.19 3.79 -14.11
N THR A 171 6.88 3.99 -15.21
CA THR A 171 6.60 3.33 -16.50
C THR A 171 7.10 1.87 -16.54
N ILE A 172 6.95 1.19 -17.67
CA ILE A 172 7.56 -0.14 -17.88
C ILE A 172 9.10 -0.10 -17.89
N GLU A 173 9.67 1.10 -18.08
CA GLU A 173 11.11 1.40 -18.07
C GLU A 173 11.55 2.09 -16.76
N GLU A 174 10.61 2.41 -15.88
CA GLU A 174 10.87 3.06 -14.58
C GLU A 174 10.25 2.24 -13.45
N ARG A 175 11.11 1.61 -12.67
CA ARG A 175 10.70 0.69 -11.60
C ARG A 175 10.57 1.43 -10.28
N CYS A 176 9.33 1.67 -9.87
CA CYS A 176 8.96 2.36 -8.64
C CYS A 176 7.79 1.62 -7.99
N LEU A 177 8.07 0.45 -7.42
CA LEU A 177 7.04 -0.32 -6.70
C LEU A 177 6.61 0.42 -5.44
N THR A 178 5.31 0.40 -5.18
CA THR A 178 4.76 1.05 -3.99
C THR A 178 4.88 0.15 -2.77
N ASN A 179 5.22 0.75 -1.62
CA ASN A 179 5.42 -0.03 -0.39
C ASN A 179 4.14 -0.24 0.41
N TYR A 180 3.04 0.47 0.10
CA TYR A 180 1.79 0.37 0.87
C TYR A 180 0.94 -0.87 0.55
N PHE A 181 1.31 -1.66 -0.45
CA PHE A 181 0.72 -2.95 -0.79
C PHE A 181 1.78 -3.87 -1.41
N LEU A 182 2.10 -4.97 -0.74
CA LEU A 182 3.08 -5.96 -1.17
C LEU A 182 2.57 -7.36 -0.87
N ALA A 183 2.71 -8.29 -1.82
CA ALA A 183 2.47 -9.71 -1.57
C ALA A 183 3.65 -10.57 -2.01
N SER A 184 3.97 -11.59 -1.22
CA SER A 184 5.00 -12.59 -1.53
C SER A 184 4.79 -13.87 -0.72
N LYS A 185 5.38 -14.98 -1.17
CA LYS A 185 5.62 -16.13 -0.27
C LYS A 185 6.71 -15.76 0.75
N GLN A 186 6.79 -16.56 1.82
CA GLN A 186 7.87 -16.46 2.81
C GLN A 186 9.26 -16.67 2.17
N ASN A 187 10.31 -16.14 2.79
CA ASN A 187 11.71 -16.25 2.35
C ASN A 187 11.96 -15.76 0.91
N ASN A 188 11.18 -14.79 0.42
CA ASN A 188 11.38 -14.27 -0.93
C ASN A 188 12.75 -13.53 -1.06
N PRO A 189 13.58 -13.87 -2.07
CA PRO A 189 14.93 -13.33 -2.21
C PRO A 189 14.98 -11.81 -2.48
N MET A 190 13.97 -11.25 -3.14
CA MET A 190 13.89 -9.81 -3.37
C MET A 190 13.56 -9.07 -2.07
N VAL A 191 12.58 -9.57 -1.30
CA VAL A 191 12.21 -9.00 0.00
C VAL A 191 13.37 -9.05 0.99
N GLU A 192 14.17 -10.11 0.96
CA GLU A 192 15.35 -10.25 1.83
C GLU A 192 16.36 -9.14 1.56
N ARG A 193 16.63 -8.84 0.28
CA ARG A 193 17.55 -7.77 -0.13
C ARG A 193 16.99 -6.39 0.16
N TRP A 194 15.68 -6.18 -0.04
CA TRP A 194 15.01 -4.95 0.37
C TRP A 194 15.17 -4.69 1.87
N HIS A 195 14.97 -5.72 2.68
CA HIS A 195 15.13 -5.65 4.13
C HIS A 195 16.57 -5.37 4.54
N LYS A 196 17.55 -6.11 3.98
CA LYS A 196 18.98 -5.88 4.25
C LYS A 196 19.41 -4.46 3.93
N LEU A 197 19.02 -3.94 2.76
CA LEU A 197 19.38 -2.58 2.36
C LEU A 197 18.70 -1.53 3.25
N LEU A 198 17.40 -1.67 3.52
CA LEU A 198 16.68 -0.76 4.41
C LEU A 198 17.33 -0.73 5.80
N LEU A 199 17.67 -1.89 6.36
CA LEU A 199 18.33 -1.99 7.66
C LEU A 199 19.70 -1.31 7.66
N ALA A 200 20.48 -1.45 6.57
CA ALA A 200 21.76 -0.75 6.42
C ALA A 200 21.59 0.78 6.39
N LEU A 201 20.55 1.30 5.72
CA LEU A 201 20.25 2.72 5.72
C LEU A 201 19.93 3.26 7.12
N TRP A 202 19.16 2.50 7.90
CA TRP A 202 18.86 2.84 9.30
C TRP A 202 20.07 2.70 10.23
N ASN A 203 20.98 1.76 9.97
CA ASN A 203 22.17 1.56 10.79
C ASN A 203 23.34 2.50 10.43
N ALA A 204 23.22 3.29 9.35
CA ALA A 204 24.20 4.29 8.98
C ALA A 204 24.44 5.32 10.10
N ASP A 205 25.62 5.93 10.11
CA ASP A 205 26.03 6.98 11.06
C ASP A 205 25.90 6.57 12.55
N GLY A 206 26.04 5.27 12.85
CA GLY A 206 25.90 4.74 14.20
C GLY A 206 24.46 4.44 14.65
N GLY A 207 23.50 4.58 13.74
CA GLY A 207 22.07 4.31 13.98
C GLY A 207 21.23 5.58 13.89
N LYS A 208 20.48 5.72 12.79
CA LYS A 208 19.54 6.82 12.57
C LYS A 208 18.26 6.62 13.39
N THR A 209 17.63 7.73 13.79
CA THR A 209 16.36 7.77 14.52
C THR A 209 15.21 8.35 13.70
N SER A 210 15.48 8.86 12.50
CA SER A 210 14.51 9.28 11.50
C SER A 210 15.04 8.93 10.10
N THR A 211 14.23 9.12 9.08
CA THR A 211 14.64 8.91 7.69
C THR A 211 15.31 10.12 7.04
N GLU A 212 15.45 11.22 7.78
CA GLU A 212 16.03 12.47 7.30
C GLU A 212 17.46 12.28 6.78
N GLY A 213 17.71 12.78 5.57
CA GLY A 213 18.99 12.70 4.88
C GLY A 213 19.31 11.32 4.32
N MET A 214 18.47 10.30 4.47
CA MET A 214 18.77 8.95 3.95
C MET A 214 18.85 8.92 2.42
N HIS A 215 18.15 9.82 1.71
CA HIS A 215 18.26 10.00 0.26
C HIS A 215 19.70 10.26 -0.22
N SER A 216 20.54 10.83 0.65
CA SER A 216 21.95 11.14 0.35
C SER A 216 22.90 9.97 0.60
N SER A 217 22.38 8.83 1.06
CA SER A 217 23.19 7.64 1.33
C SER A 217 23.95 7.18 0.09
N PRO A 218 25.26 6.89 0.20
CA PRO A 218 26.02 6.32 -0.91
C PRO A 218 25.47 4.97 -1.40
N LEU A 219 24.71 4.25 -0.58
CA LEU A 219 24.05 2.99 -0.97
C LEU A 219 22.90 3.20 -1.96
N LEU A 220 22.36 4.42 -2.07
CA LEU A 220 21.28 4.79 -2.98
C LEU A 220 21.77 5.58 -4.20
N LYS A 221 23.09 5.73 -4.37
CA LYS A 221 23.66 6.45 -5.51
C LYS A 221 23.17 5.86 -6.83
N GLY A 222 22.69 6.72 -7.72
CA GLY A 222 22.12 6.34 -9.01
C GLY A 222 20.60 6.15 -9.00
N VAL A 223 19.97 6.00 -7.84
CA VAL A 223 18.49 6.02 -7.75
C VAL A 223 18.02 7.47 -7.86
N LYS A 224 17.08 7.71 -8.77
CA LYS A 224 16.46 9.03 -8.92
C LYS A 224 15.62 9.35 -7.67
N LEU A 225 15.73 10.59 -7.21
CA LEU A 225 14.88 11.09 -6.13
C LEU A 225 13.41 11.05 -6.56
N MET A 226 12.53 10.69 -5.63
CA MET A 226 11.09 10.79 -5.83
C MET A 226 10.69 12.26 -5.89
N GLY A 227 9.71 12.59 -6.72
CA GLY A 227 9.21 13.96 -6.78
C GLY A 227 8.65 14.33 -8.13
N GLY A 228 8.55 15.64 -8.33
CA GLY A 228 8.10 16.27 -9.56
C GLY A 228 8.29 17.77 -9.44
N SER A 229 7.59 18.54 -10.26
CA SER A 229 7.70 20.01 -10.28
C SER A 229 6.87 20.71 -9.19
N PHE A 230 6.41 19.98 -8.17
CA PHE A 230 5.52 20.51 -7.13
C PHE A 230 6.30 21.16 -5.97
N THR A 231 5.74 22.23 -5.43
CA THR A 231 6.25 22.97 -4.27
C THR A 231 5.32 22.81 -3.08
N ILE A 232 5.85 22.95 -1.86
CA ILE A 232 5.03 22.96 -0.63
C ILE A 232 5.00 24.40 -0.10
N GLU A 233 3.82 24.91 0.25
CA GLU A 233 3.66 26.19 0.93
C GLU A 233 3.28 25.96 2.40
N GLU A 234 4.15 26.39 3.32
CA GLU A 234 3.97 26.23 4.76
C GLU A 234 4.40 27.48 5.52
N ASP A 235 3.53 27.97 6.41
CA ASP A 235 3.79 29.15 7.25
C ASP A 235 4.31 30.37 6.47
N GLY A 236 3.80 30.57 5.25
CA GLY A 236 4.20 31.65 4.36
C GLY A 236 5.58 31.47 3.70
N ARG A 237 6.16 30.27 3.76
CA ARG A 237 7.40 29.88 3.08
C ARG A 237 7.09 28.89 1.95
N ILE A 238 7.81 29.01 0.84
CA ILE A 238 7.75 28.09 -0.28
C ILE A 238 8.97 27.17 -0.21
N ILE A 239 8.72 25.89 0.02
CA ILE A 239 9.69 24.82 -0.13
C ILE A 239 9.82 24.52 -1.62
N SER A 240 11.06 24.58 -2.13
CA SER A 240 11.35 24.38 -3.55
C SER A 240 11.03 22.94 -3.99
N ALA A 241 10.87 22.73 -5.31
CA ALA A 241 10.63 21.39 -5.85
C ALA A 241 11.79 20.42 -5.55
N GLU A 242 13.04 20.90 -5.55
CA GLU A 242 14.21 20.09 -5.20
C GLU A 242 14.17 19.65 -3.73
N GLU A 243 13.86 20.57 -2.83
CA GLU A 243 13.77 20.26 -1.40
C GLU A 243 12.57 19.35 -1.10
N CYS A 244 11.44 19.58 -1.77
CA CYS A 244 10.28 18.71 -1.71
C CYS A 244 10.61 17.27 -2.18
N SER A 245 11.39 17.15 -3.26
CA SER A 245 11.86 15.86 -3.76
C SER A 245 12.73 15.11 -2.74
N LYS A 246 13.65 15.82 -2.06
CA LYS A 246 14.46 15.25 -0.97
C LYS A 246 13.58 14.78 0.20
N LEU A 247 12.66 15.62 0.66
CA LEU A 247 11.72 15.30 1.74
C LEU A 247 10.86 14.07 1.40
N LEU A 248 10.34 14.00 0.18
CA LEU A 248 9.54 12.85 -0.26
C LEU A 248 10.36 11.57 -0.35
N THR A 249 11.61 11.69 -0.83
CA THR A 249 12.53 10.56 -0.93
C THR A 249 12.90 10.01 0.45
N ASP A 250 13.16 10.88 1.43
CA ASP A 250 13.41 10.46 2.82
C ASP A 250 12.15 9.82 3.44
N TYR A 251 10.97 10.41 3.21
CA TYR A 251 9.72 9.86 3.73
C TYR A 251 9.40 8.46 3.16
N ILE A 252 9.71 8.21 1.88
CA ILE A 252 9.48 6.92 1.20
C ILE A 252 10.80 6.17 1.01
N ILE A 253 11.70 6.23 2.00
CA ILE A 253 13.04 5.62 1.87
C ILE A 253 12.98 4.10 1.64
N GLN A 254 11.94 3.44 2.15
CA GLN A 254 11.74 2.02 1.85
C GLN A 254 11.51 1.76 0.36
N GLY A 255 10.78 2.64 -0.34
CA GLY A 255 10.62 2.56 -1.80
C GLY A 255 11.94 2.75 -2.54
N GLN A 256 12.82 3.62 -2.05
CA GLN A 256 14.16 3.80 -2.63
C GLN A 256 15.04 2.56 -2.46
N ALA A 257 15.01 1.93 -1.28
CA ALA A 257 15.68 0.65 -1.07
C ALA A 257 15.12 -0.43 -2.01
N MET A 258 13.80 -0.41 -2.27
CA MET A 258 13.19 -1.33 -3.22
C MET A 258 13.70 -1.12 -4.65
N THR A 259 13.69 0.12 -5.13
CA THR A 259 14.18 0.48 -6.47
C THR A 259 15.66 0.15 -6.66
N MET A 260 16.52 0.43 -5.67
CA MET A 260 17.95 0.07 -5.76
C MET A 260 18.15 -1.43 -5.98
N VAL A 261 17.47 -2.28 -5.19
CA VAL A 261 17.59 -3.75 -5.32
C VAL A 261 17.07 -4.25 -6.67
N MET A 262 16.00 -3.64 -7.19
CA MET A 262 15.46 -3.97 -8.52
C MET A 262 16.39 -3.56 -9.67
N GLY A 263 17.32 -2.63 -9.43
CA GLY A 263 18.35 -2.18 -10.36
C GLY A 263 19.76 -2.68 -10.05
N LEU A 264 19.91 -3.62 -9.11
CA LEU A 264 21.22 -4.13 -8.67
C LEU A 264 21.60 -5.42 -9.40
N ILE A 265 22.85 -5.51 -9.85
CA ILE A 265 23.51 -6.78 -10.15
C ILE A 265 24.62 -7.01 -9.12
N ASP A 266 24.51 -8.12 -8.38
CA ASP A 266 25.47 -8.55 -7.36
C ASP A 266 25.89 -10.00 -7.66
N GLU A 267 27.05 -10.16 -8.32
CA GLU A 267 27.57 -11.47 -8.71
C GLU A 267 27.96 -12.34 -7.51
N LYS A 268 28.38 -11.74 -6.39
CA LYS A 268 28.77 -12.48 -5.18
C LYS A 268 27.55 -13.11 -4.51
N ASP A 269 26.42 -12.43 -4.58
CA ASP A 269 25.13 -12.85 -4.04
C ASP A 269 24.22 -13.50 -5.11
N ASN A 270 24.76 -13.75 -6.31
CA ASN A 270 24.05 -14.31 -7.47
C ASN A 270 22.70 -13.63 -7.74
N TRP A 271 22.69 -12.30 -7.71
CA TRP A 271 21.50 -11.48 -7.88
C TRP A 271 21.56 -10.66 -9.17
N ASP A 272 20.52 -10.80 -9.98
CA ASP A 272 20.24 -9.95 -11.14
C ASP A 272 18.85 -9.33 -10.95
N GLY A 273 18.81 -8.20 -10.25
CA GLY A 273 17.58 -7.44 -9.98
C GLY A 273 16.86 -6.98 -11.25
N PRO A 274 17.58 -6.45 -12.27
CA PRO A 274 17.02 -6.14 -13.57
C PRO A 274 16.22 -7.30 -14.17
N LYS A 275 16.84 -8.47 -14.30
CA LYS A 275 16.18 -9.66 -14.84
C LYS A 275 15.05 -10.15 -13.94
N TYR A 276 15.32 -10.31 -12.64
CA TYR A 276 14.35 -10.83 -11.70
C TYR A 276 13.07 -9.99 -11.71
N SER A 277 13.18 -8.66 -11.70
CA SER A 277 11.95 -7.84 -11.65
C SER A 277 11.15 -7.94 -12.96
N ALA A 278 11.82 -8.09 -14.11
CA ALA A 278 11.12 -8.29 -15.38
C ALA A 278 10.33 -9.61 -15.41
N GLU A 279 10.91 -10.68 -14.85
CA GLU A 279 10.38 -12.04 -14.92
C GLU A 279 9.42 -12.40 -13.77
N HIS A 280 9.65 -11.88 -12.56
CA HIS A 280 9.02 -12.37 -11.32
C HIS A 280 8.15 -11.35 -10.57
N VAL A 281 8.06 -10.09 -11.02
CA VAL A 281 7.21 -9.08 -10.38
C VAL A 281 5.90 -8.92 -11.17
N TYR A 282 4.78 -9.15 -10.51
CA TYR A 282 3.46 -8.75 -10.99
C TYR A 282 3.20 -7.29 -10.57
N ALA A 283 3.54 -6.35 -11.44
CA ALA A 283 3.29 -4.92 -11.22
C ALA A 283 1.95 -4.50 -11.83
N ILE A 284 1.04 -3.99 -11.01
CA ILE A 284 -0.18 -3.33 -11.47
C ILE A 284 0.13 -1.84 -11.71
N GLU A 285 -0.37 -1.26 -12.79
CA GLU A 285 -0.21 0.18 -13.04
C GLU A 285 -0.85 0.99 -11.90
N TYR A 286 -0.10 1.93 -11.35
CA TYR A 286 -0.42 2.62 -10.10
C TYR A 286 -1.64 3.53 -10.18
N MET A 287 -1.75 4.33 -11.24
CA MET A 287 -2.79 5.34 -11.39
C MET A 287 -4.17 4.68 -11.45
N GLU A 288 -4.35 3.78 -12.40
CA GLU A 288 -5.59 3.02 -12.56
C GLU A 288 -5.79 2.00 -11.45
N GLY A 289 -4.72 1.33 -11.00
CA GLY A 289 -4.82 0.24 -10.03
C GLY A 289 -5.10 0.67 -8.59
N SER A 290 -4.70 1.90 -8.20
CA SER A 290 -4.77 2.35 -6.81
C SER A 290 -5.01 3.85 -6.56
N GLN A 291 -5.03 4.69 -7.60
CA GLN A 291 -5.23 6.15 -7.46
C GLN A 291 -6.38 6.70 -8.29
N LEU A 292 -7.23 5.85 -8.87
CA LEU A 292 -8.15 6.27 -9.93
C LEU A 292 -9.11 7.41 -9.54
N ILE A 293 -9.52 7.51 -8.27
CA ILE A 293 -10.30 8.67 -7.79
C ILE A 293 -9.46 9.95 -7.88
N ASN A 294 -8.21 9.91 -7.40
CA ASN A 294 -7.30 11.07 -7.47
C ASN A 294 -7.04 11.47 -8.92
N GLU A 295 -6.88 10.50 -9.84
CA GLU A 295 -6.73 10.80 -11.26
C GLU A 295 -7.96 11.53 -11.82
N LEU A 296 -9.16 10.97 -11.59
CA LEU A 296 -10.42 11.51 -12.13
C LEU A 296 -10.84 12.84 -11.50
N THR A 297 -10.33 13.16 -10.31
CA THR A 297 -10.53 14.47 -9.68
C THR A 297 -9.33 15.41 -9.82
N ALA A 298 -8.33 15.06 -10.63
CA ALA A 298 -7.11 15.84 -10.82
C ALA A 298 -6.41 16.19 -9.49
N TRP A 299 -6.36 15.22 -8.57
CA TRP A 299 -5.80 15.30 -7.23
C TRP A 299 -6.49 16.33 -6.32
N ASP A 300 -7.67 16.83 -6.69
CA ASP A 300 -8.51 17.66 -5.82
C ASP A 300 -9.30 16.79 -4.84
N GLY A 301 -8.83 16.71 -3.60
CA GLY A 301 -9.47 15.94 -2.55
C GLY A 301 -10.81 16.53 -2.08
N ARG A 302 -10.99 17.85 -2.13
CA ARG A 302 -12.26 18.51 -1.79
C ARG A 302 -13.33 18.13 -2.80
N LYS A 303 -13.00 18.23 -4.09
CA LYS A 303 -13.86 17.76 -5.19
C LYS A 303 -14.22 16.29 -5.03
N ALA A 304 -13.24 15.43 -4.73
CA ALA A 304 -13.49 14.01 -4.48
C ALA A 304 -14.48 13.78 -3.33
N PHE A 305 -14.30 14.48 -2.22
CA PHE A 305 -15.19 14.38 -1.07
C PHE A 305 -16.61 14.86 -1.37
N ASP A 306 -16.75 16.00 -2.05
CA ASP A 306 -18.05 16.58 -2.39
C ASP A 306 -18.82 15.65 -3.33
N LEU A 307 -18.16 15.12 -4.37
CA LEU A 307 -18.76 14.16 -5.30
C LEU A 307 -19.19 12.86 -4.60
N MET A 308 -18.33 12.31 -3.73
CA MET A 308 -18.63 11.10 -2.96
C MET A 308 -19.77 11.30 -1.95
N SER A 309 -19.99 12.53 -1.50
CA SER A 309 -21.04 12.89 -0.54
C SER A 309 -22.41 13.12 -1.17
N LEU A 310 -22.50 13.22 -2.50
CA LEU A 310 -23.78 13.42 -3.20
C LEU A 310 -24.70 12.22 -3.00
N SER A 311 -25.99 12.48 -2.78
CA SER A 311 -27.02 11.45 -2.84
C SER A 311 -27.23 10.97 -4.28
N ILE A 312 -27.43 9.66 -4.44
CA ILE A 312 -27.85 9.05 -5.69
C ILE A 312 -29.28 9.51 -6.02
N PRO A 313 -29.59 9.87 -7.28
CA PRO A 313 -30.94 10.27 -7.67
C PRO A 313 -31.98 9.20 -7.30
N ARG A 314 -33.15 9.63 -6.83
CA ARG A 314 -34.26 8.69 -6.61
C ARG A 314 -34.82 8.22 -7.94
N SER A 315 -35.57 7.12 -7.91
CA SER A 315 -36.25 6.60 -9.11
C SER A 315 -37.11 7.69 -9.77
N GLY A 316 -36.80 8.01 -11.03
CA GLY A 316 -37.50 9.02 -11.83
C GLY A 316 -36.93 10.44 -11.71
N GLU A 317 -35.96 10.69 -10.85
CA GLU A 317 -35.21 11.95 -10.82
C GLU A 317 -34.14 11.97 -11.91
N VAL A 318 -33.93 13.16 -12.49
CA VAL A 318 -32.89 13.38 -13.49
C VAL A 318 -31.56 13.59 -12.77
N GLU A 319 -30.54 12.84 -13.20
CA GLU A 319 -29.17 12.96 -12.68
C GLU A 319 -28.59 14.35 -13.02
N SER A 320 -28.00 15.03 -12.04
CA SER A 320 -27.26 16.27 -12.24
C SER A 320 -25.88 16.01 -12.85
N THR A 321 -25.24 17.05 -13.40
CA THR A 321 -23.87 16.92 -13.95
C THR A 321 -22.86 16.40 -12.92
N GLN A 322 -22.95 16.86 -11.67
CA GLN A 322 -22.06 16.40 -10.60
C GLN A 322 -22.37 14.96 -10.18
N GLN A 323 -23.64 14.56 -10.18
CA GLN A 323 -24.02 13.16 -9.92
C GLN A 323 -23.53 12.23 -11.04
N MET A 324 -23.64 12.65 -12.31
CA MET A 324 -23.07 11.92 -13.44
C MET A 324 -21.56 11.73 -13.29
N GLU A 325 -20.85 12.75 -12.81
CA GLU A 325 -19.42 12.70 -12.55
C GLU A 325 -19.09 11.73 -11.40
N ALA A 326 -19.78 11.85 -10.27
CA ALA A 326 -19.62 10.94 -9.13
C ALA A 326 -19.90 9.48 -9.51
N ARG A 327 -20.96 9.23 -10.29
CA ARG A 327 -21.29 7.91 -10.83
C ARG A 327 -20.16 7.34 -11.67
N LYS A 328 -19.63 8.13 -12.61
CA LYS A 328 -18.51 7.70 -13.46
C LYS A 328 -17.28 7.31 -12.64
N ILE A 329 -16.97 8.04 -11.57
CA ILE A 329 -15.86 7.72 -10.69
C ILE A 329 -16.11 6.38 -9.97
N VAL A 330 -17.28 6.19 -9.37
CA VAL A 330 -17.61 4.94 -8.65
C VAL A 330 -17.63 3.74 -9.59
N GLU A 331 -18.29 3.85 -10.76
CA GLU A 331 -18.32 2.81 -11.77
C GLU A 331 -16.92 2.47 -12.28
N ALA A 332 -16.09 3.48 -12.56
CA ALA A 332 -14.71 3.27 -12.99
C ALA A 332 -13.88 2.57 -11.91
N CYS A 333 -13.97 2.99 -10.65
CA CYS A 333 -13.23 2.37 -9.56
C CYS A 333 -13.61 0.90 -9.38
N LEU A 334 -14.90 0.59 -9.32
CA LEU A 334 -15.39 -0.78 -9.14
C LEU A 334 -15.05 -1.69 -10.32
N LYS A 335 -15.00 -1.13 -11.54
CA LYS A 335 -14.71 -1.89 -12.77
C LYS A 335 -13.23 -2.07 -13.05
N ARG A 336 -12.38 -1.08 -12.75
CA ARG A 336 -10.99 -1.00 -13.24
C ARG A 336 -9.95 -1.06 -12.13
N SER A 337 -10.22 -0.47 -10.97
CA SER A 337 -9.23 -0.32 -9.91
C SER A 337 -9.13 -1.59 -9.07
N PHE A 338 -7.91 -2.08 -8.83
CA PHE A 338 -7.69 -3.22 -7.93
C PHE A 338 -7.85 -2.83 -6.46
N GLY A 339 -7.57 -1.58 -6.14
CA GLY A 339 -7.91 -1.00 -4.86
C GLY A 339 -7.84 0.52 -4.92
N PHE A 340 -7.90 1.20 -3.79
CA PHE A 340 -7.71 2.64 -3.72
C PHE A 340 -6.95 3.02 -2.45
N LYS A 341 -5.88 3.79 -2.60
CA LYS A 341 -5.05 4.22 -1.49
C LYS A 341 -5.50 5.59 -1.00
N LEU A 342 -6.07 5.63 0.21
CA LEU A 342 -6.39 6.88 0.89
C LEU A 342 -5.10 7.53 1.39
N ALA A 343 -4.64 8.51 0.63
CA ALA A 343 -3.38 9.21 0.86
C ALA A 343 -3.41 10.05 2.15
N HIS A 344 -2.37 9.90 2.97
CA HIS A 344 -2.11 10.62 4.23
C HIS A 344 -0.60 10.86 4.37
N GLY A 345 -0.18 11.58 5.43
CA GLY A 345 1.23 11.82 5.73
C GLY A 345 1.78 13.00 4.93
N LEU A 346 3.02 12.89 4.45
CA LEU A 346 3.72 13.98 3.74
C LEU A 346 2.94 14.49 2.51
N ILE A 347 2.15 13.64 1.89
CA ILE A 347 1.34 13.99 0.72
C ILE A 347 0.32 15.12 0.98
N LEU A 348 -0.10 15.30 2.24
CA LEU A 348 -0.99 16.40 2.64
C LEU A 348 -0.28 17.76 2.56
N ARG A 349 1.04 17.78 2.71
CA ARG A 349 1.84 19.00 2.54
C ARG A 349 1.95 19.37 1.05
N VAL A 350 1.87 18.38 0.16
CA VAL A 350 1.97 18.57 -1.30
C VAL A 350 0.63 18.93 -1.93
N PHE A 351 -0.43 18.17 -1.64
CA PHE A 351 -1.74 18.31 -2.29
C PHE A 351 -2.82 18.93 -1.40
N GLY A 352 -2.51 19.25 -0.14
CA GLY A 352 -3.50 19.73 0.82
C GLY A 352 -4.43 18.61 1.28
N GLU A 353 -5.73 18.91 1.37
CA GLU A 353 -6.74 17.95 1.80
C GLU A 353 -6.93 16.83 0.77
N THR A 354 -6.84 15.57 1.19
CA THR A 354 -7.19 14.40 0.39
C THR A 354 -8.57 13.86 0.79
N LEU A 355 -9.16 13.00 -0.05
CA LEU A 355 -10.40 12.28 0.31
C LEU A 355 -10.24 11.54 1.65
N GLY A 356 -9.08 10.92 1.88
CA GLY A 356 -8.74 10.25 3.14
C GLY A 356 -8.74 11.18 4.35
N SER A 357 -8.09 12.35 4.26
CA SER A 357 -8.11 13.31 5.37
C SER A 357 -9.51 13.89 5.61
N LEU A 358 -10.31 14.05 4.56
CA LEU A 358 -11.66 14.58 4.68
C LEU A 358 -12.62 13.57 5.31
N TRP A 359 -12.55 12.28 4.95
CA TRP A 359 -13.29 11.23 5.65
C TRP A 359 -12.83 11.04 7.09
N ARG A 360 -11.54 11.24 7.39
CA ARG A 360 -11.04 11.30 8.77
C ARG A 360 -11.70 12.43 9.56
N ASN A 361 -11.80 13.62 8.96
CA ASN A 361 -12.32 14.82 9.63
C ASN A 361 -13.85 14.87 9.68
N ASN A 362 -14.54 14.06 8.87
CA ASN A 362 -16.00 13.99 8.78
C ASN A 362 -16.46 12.54 9.00
N ASP A 363 -16.32 12.04 10.23
CA ASP A 363 -16.61 10.63 10.51
C ASP A 363 -18.04 10.21 10.10
N GLY A 364 -18.14 9.03 9.50
CA GLY A 364 -19.38 8.46 8.96
C GLY A 364 -19.79 8.99 7.59
N SER A 365 -19.12 10.02 7.05
CA SER A 365 -19.43 10.54 5.70
C SER A 365 -19.21 9.50 4.59
N ASP A 366 -18.33 8.53 4.80
CA ASP A 366 -17.99 7.48 3.82
C ASP A 366 -19.03 6.34 3.72
N VAL A 367 -20.07 6.35 4.57
CA VAL A 367 -21.09 5.28 4.67
C VAL A 367 -22.51 5.83 4.86
N VAL A 368 -22.77 7.06 4.41
CA VAL A 368 -24.13 7.63 4.45
C VAL A 368 -25.01 6.89 3.42
N PRO A 369 -26.08 6.19 3.83
CA PRO A 369 -26.87 5.39 2.91
C PRO A 369 -27.41 6.20 1.73
N GLY A 370 -27.22 5.66 0.52
CA GLY A 370 -27.67 6.30 -0.72
C GLY A 370 -26.73 7.38 -1.25
N THR A 371 -25.50 7.50 -0.76
CA THR A 371 -24.46 8.34 -1.39
C THR A 371 -23.55 7.54 -2.31
N TYR A 372 -22.75 8.23 -3.12
CA TYR A 372 -21.72 7.60 -3.96
C TYR A 372 -20.61 6.94 -3.12
N ALA A 373 -20.28 7.49 -1.95
CA ALA A 373 -19.37 6.85 -1.01
C ALA A 373 -19.94 5.49 -0.52
N ASP A 374 -21.21 5.45 -0.12
CA ASP A 374 -21.83 4.20 0.32
C ASP A 374 -22.00 3.20 -0.82
N TRP A 375 -22.26 3.66 -2.05
CA TRP A 375 -22.24 2.81 -3.24
C TRP A 375 -20.86 2.17 -3.46
N LEU A 376 -19.77 2.95 -3.39
CA LEU A 376 -18.41 2.42 -3.49
C LEU A 376 -18.14 1.38 -2.40
N ARG A 377 -18.49 1.68 -1.14
CA ARG A 377 -18.34 0.76 0.01
C ARG A 377 -19.12 -0.54 -0.19
N TYR A 378 -20.36 -0.44 -0.67
CA TYR A 378 -21.19 -1.59 -0.98
C TYR A 378 -20.56 -2.45 -2.09
N GLY A 379 -20.16 -1.82 -3.20
CA GLY A 379 -19.56 -2.50 -4.33
C GLY A 379 -18.27 -3.24 -3.97
N MET A 380 -17.41 -2.63 -3.15
CA MET A 380 -16.18 -3.24 -2.65
C MET A 380 -16.42 -4.57 -1.93
N ILE A 381 -17.54 -4.73 -1.22
CA ILE A 381 -17.84 -5.95 -0.45
C ILE A 381 -18.57 -6.97 -1.31
N HIS A 382 -19.51 -6.51 -2.14
CA HIS A 382 -20.51 -7.39 -2.76
C HIS A 382 -20.23 -7.75 -4.21
N TRP A 383 -19.35 -7.02 -4.89
CA TRP A 383 -19.05 -7.24 -6.29
C TRP A 383 -17.56 -7.46 -6.51
N THR A 384 -17.24 -8.09 -7.63
CA THR A 384 -15.85 -8.22 -8.09
C THR A 384 -15.78 -8.09 -9.60
N GLN A 385 -14.63 -7.64 -10.08
CA GLN A 385 -14.34 -7.46 -11.50
C GLN A 385 -14.36 -8.82 -12.21
N ASP A 386 -14.84 -8.84 -13.45
CA ASP A 386 -14.83 -10.05 -14.28
C ASP A 386 -13.38 -10.43 -14.64
N GLU A 387 -12.52 -9.43 -14.83
CA GLU A 387 -11.10 -9.58 -15.16
C GLU A 387 -10.22 -9.06 -14.02
N LEU A 388 -9.05 -9.69 -13.84
CA LEU A 388 -8.00 -9.18 -12.97
C LEU A 388 -7.24 -8.04 -13.67
N PRO A 389 -6.67 -7.08 -12.91
CA PRO A 389 -5.81 -6.06 -13.49
C PRO A 389 -4.62 -6.72 -14.20
N SER A 390 -4.32 -6.27 -15.41
CA SER A 390 -3.18 -6.77 -16.18
C SER A 390 -1.85 -6.36 -15.54
N ARG A 391 -0.82 -7.19 -15.74
CA ARG A 391 0.56 -6.86 -15.39
C ARG A 391 1.11 -5.80 -16.35
N MET A 392 1.90 -4.87 -15.83
CA MET A 392 2.82 -4.07 -16.64
C MET A 392 3.92 -4.95 -17.23
N ASP A 393 4.19 -4.81 -18.53
CA ASP A 393 5.23 -5.62 -19.19
C ASP A 393 6.63 -5.04 -18.95
N PHE A 394 7.16 -5.32 -17.75
CA PHE A 394 8.49 -4.88 -17.35
C PHE A 394 9.56 -5.44 -18.27
N GLN A 395 10.34 -4.54 -18.87
CA GLN A 395 11.50 -4.89 -19.67
C GLN A 395 12.72 -5.10 -18.77
N ILE A 396 13.69 -5.90 -19.20
CA ILE A 396 15.01 -5.97 -18.54
C ILE A 396 15.72 -4.64 -18.80
N LEU A 397 16.06 -3.93 -17.72
CA LEU A 397 16.69 -2.62 -17.77
C LEU A 397 18.21 -2.72 -17.55
N GLU A 398 18.94 -1.66 -17.90
CA GLU A 398 20.32 -1.54 -17.44
C GLU A 398 20.36 -1.41 -15.90
N PRO A 399 21.36 -2.02 -15.24
CA PRO A 399 21.49 -1.91 -13.79
C PRO A 399 21.87 -0.49 -13.38
N ILE A 400 21.28 -0.05 -12.28
CA ILE A 400 21.66 1.17 -11.55
C ILE A 400 23.06 0.97 -10.93
N LYS A 401 23.33 -0.23 -10.42
CA LYS A 401 24.55 -0.57 -9.69
C LYS A 401 25.04 -1.98 -10.06
N ARG A 402 26.36 -2.12 -10.26
CA ARG A 402 27.06 -3.41 -10.34
C ARG A 402 28.05 -3.54 -9.19
N GLY A 403 27.87 -4.55 -8.35
CA GLY A 403 28.70 -4.79 -7.16
C GLY A 403 27.87 -5.24 -5.97
N SER A 404 28.51 -5.39 -4.80
CA SER A 404 27.81 -5.96 -3.65
C SER A 404 26.73 -5.00 -3.13
N LEU A 405 25.59 -5.53 -2.66
CA LEU A 405 24.45 -4.74 -2.16
C LEU A 405 24.88 -3.59 -1.23
N LEU A 406 25.79 -3.89 -0.28
CA LEU A 406 26.23 -2.96 0.77
C LEU A 406 27.59 -2.29 0.52
N GLU A 407 28.21 -2.45 -0.66
CA GLU A 407 29.47 -1.78 -0.99
C GLU A 407 29.23 -0.36 -1.54
N HIS A 408 30.09 0.59 -1.15
CA HIS A 408 30.01 1.99 -1.58
C HIS A 408 30.87 2.30 -2.83
N ASP A 409 31.91 1.52 -3.10
CA ASP A 409 32.88 1.72 -4.20
C ASP A 409 32.50 0.98 -5.50
N ALA A 410 31.21 0.69 -5.69
CA ALA A 410 30.70 -0.02 -6.85
C ALA A 410 30.73 0.83 -8.12
N GLU A 411 30.73 0.18 -9.29
CA GLU A 411 30.52 0.86 -10.56
C GLU A 411 29.04 1.26 -10.69
N PHE A 412 28.81 2.57 -10.78
CA PHE A 412 27.48 3.16 -10.97
C PHE A 412 27.38 3.72 -12.39
N ILE A 413 26.26 3.46 -13.05
CA ILE A 413 25.99 4.00 -14.38
C ILE A 413 25.24 5.32 -14.20
N SER A 414 25.77 6.42 -14.75
CA SER A 414 25.02 7.68 -14.83
C SER A 414 23.85 7.48 -15.77
N ILE A 415 22.63 7.58 -15.27
CA ILE A 415 21.44 7.69 -16.12
C ILE A 415 21.25 9.19 -16.33
N ASP A 416 21.95 9.75 -17.31
CA ASP A 416 21.69 11.12 -17.77
C ASP A 416 20.28 11.14 -18.38
N VAL A 417 19.42 12.04 -17.88
CA VAL A 417 18.11 12.36 -18.46
C VAL A 417 18.24 13.57 -19.35
#